data_AF-R5CWS6-F1
#
_entry.id   AF-R5CWS6-F1
#
_cell.length_a   1.000
_cell.length_b   1.000
_cell.length_c   1.000
_cell.angle_alpha   90.00
_cell.angle_beta   90.00
_cell.angle_gamma   90.00
#
_symmetry.space_group_name_H-M   'P 1'
#
loop_
_entity.id
_entity.type
_entity.pdbx_description
1 polymer ?
#
loop_
_entity_poly.entity_id
_entity_poly.type
_entity_poly.pdbx_seq_one_letter_code
_entity_poly.pdbx_strand_id
1 'polypeptide(L)'
;MINFTELYDKTIDNLFAFGTKFTSDREMIKDCIQDVFVKLYTKRGELESVINIESYLYVSLRNRINDEFRHNTHVCDNEINDNNVKPLFDSETYDMERIEEEQKKNNTLTEYVKCLSPRQQQIIKLYYIEQRKYDDICQIMGINYQSVRNLMHRSLLRLRFLAARNEAV
;
A
#
# COMPACT_ATOMS: atom_id res chain seq x y z
N MET A 1 14.09 -15.53 15.96
CA MET A 1 14.65 -15.30 14.61
C MET A 1 13.55 -15.65 13.62
N ILE A 2 13.22 -14.74 12.69
CA ILE A 2 12.15 -14.98 11.71
C ILE A 2 12.60 -16.13 10.80
N ASN A 3 11.80 -17.19 10.72
CA ASN A 3 12.03 -18.27 9.78
C ASN A 3 11.58 -17.80 8.39
N PHE A 4 12.55 -17.40 7.56
CA PHE A 4 12.28 -16.80 6.26
C PHE A 4 11.54 -17.74 5.32
N THR A 5 11.88 -19.03 5.34
CA THR A 5 11.21 -20.07 4.53
C THR A 5 9.74 -20.17 4.88
N GLU A 6 9.43 -20.26 6.18
CA GLU A 6 8.05 -20.35 6.67
C GLU A 6 7.23 -19.08 6.34
N LEU A 7 7.86 -17.89 6.46
CA LEU A 7 7.23 -16.64 6.06
C LEU A 7 6.93 -16.62 4.55
N TYR A 8 7.88 -17.06 3.73
CA TYR A 8 7.72 -17.13 2.29
C TYR A 8 6.56 -18.06 1.92
N ASP A 9 6.60 -19.30 2.41
CA ASP A 9 5.60 -20.32 2.10
C ASP A 9 4.19 -19.89 2.52
N LYS A 10 4.06 -19.19 3.65
CA LYS A 10 2.76 -18.71 4.14
C LYS A 10 2.20 -17.52 3.35
N THR A 11 3.06 -16.68 2.76
CA THR A 11 2.64 -15.37 2.21
C THR A 11 2.71 -15.29 0.69
N ILE A 12 3.46 -16.17 0.02
CA ILE A 12 3.72 -16.11 -1.43
C ILE A 12 2.43 -16.12 -2.26
N ASP A 13 1.50 -17.03 -1.99
CA ASP A 13 0.26 -17.17 -2.75
C ASP A 13 -0.66 -15.96 -2.54
N ASN A 14 -0.75 -15.47 -1.30
CA ASN A 14 -1.53 -14.29 -0.96
C ASN A 14 -0.97 -13.02 -1.60
N LEU A 15 0.37 -12.88 -1.63
CA LEU A 15 1.04 -11.78 -2.30
C LEU A 15 0.84 -11.85 -3.81
N PHE A 16 0.89 -13.04 -4.40
CA PHE A 16 0.61 -13.24 -5.83
C PHE A 16 -0.82 -12.85 -6.17
N ALA A 17 -1.81 -13.36 -5.42
CA ALA A 17 -3.23 -13.01 -5.58
C ALA A 17 -3.51 -11.52 -5.31
N PHE A 18 -2.72 -10.87 -4.46
CA PHE A 18 -2.80 -9.43 -4.28
C PHE A 18 -2.23 -8.67 -5.48
N GLY A 19 -1.10 -9.11 -6.04
CA GLY A 19 -0.46 -8.52 -7.21
C GLY A 19 -1.36 -8.55 -8.47
N THR A 20 -2.14 -9.62 -8.64
CA THR A 20 -3.07 -9.75 -9.77
C THR A 20 -4.20 -8.72 -9.78
N LYS A 21 -4.46 -8.05 -8.64
CA LYS A 21 -5.40 -6.92 -8.56
C LYS A 21 -4.87 -5.66 -9.26
N PHE A 22 -3.58 -5.60 -9.57
CA PHE A 22 -2.92 -4.44 -10.18
C PHE A 22 -2.51 -4.69 -11.64
N THR A 23 -2.08 -5.91 -11.98
CA THR A 23 -1.66 -6.29 -13.34
C THR A 23 -2.05 -7.74 -13.65
N SER A 24 -2.31 -8.04 -14.91
CA SER A 24 -2.45 -9.42 -15.40
C SER A 24 -1.11 -10.07 -15.76
N ASP A 25 -0.01 -9.30 -15.80
CA ASP A 25 1.33 -9.81 -16.06
C ASP A 25 1.87 -10.61 -14.87
N ARG A 26 1.77 -11.94 -14.97
CA ARG A 26 2.16 -12.87 -13.92
C ARG A 26 3.67 -12.90 -13.68
N GLU A 27 4.48 -12.71 -14.71
CA GLU A 27 5.93 -12.74 -14.57
C GLU A 27 6.41 -11.47 -13.86
N MET A 28 5.89 -10.31 -14.25
CA MET A 28 6.15 -9.06 -13.53
C MET A 28 5.77 -9.16 -12.04
N ILE A 29 4.64 -9.79 -11.70
CA ILE A 29 4.25 -9.99 -10.29
C ILE A 29 5.27 -10.88 -9.56
N LYS A 30 5.70 -11.99 -10.16
CA LYS A 30 6.70 -12.89 -9.56
C LYS A 30 8.02 -12.16 -9.32
N ASP A 31 8.50 -11.41 -10.29
CA ASP A 31 9.74 -10.62 -10.18
C ASP A 31 9.63 -9.58 -9.06
N CYS A 32 8.50 -8.87 -8.99
CA CYS A 32 8.24 -7.90 -7.92
C CYS A 32 8.23 -8.57 -6.54
N ILE A 33 7.62 -9.75 -6.40
CA ILE A 33 7.62 -10.50 -5.15
C ILE A 33 9.04 -10.93 -4.79
N GLN A 34 9.79 -11.47 -5.75
CA GLN A 34 11.17 -11.89 -5.52
C GLN A 34 12.03 -10.72 -5.02
N ASP A 35 11.91 -9.54 -5.64
CA ASP A 35 12.61 -8.34 -5.20
C ASP A 35 12.25 -7.92 -3.77
N VAL A 36 10.98 -8.03 -3.39
CA VAL A 36 10.52 -7.72 -2.03
C VAL A 36 11.20 -8.66 -1.02
N PHE A 37 11.24 -9.95 -1.31
CA PHE A 37 11.86 -10.95 -0.43
C PHE A 37 13.39 -10.82 -0.38
N VAL A 38 14.05 -10.51 -1.51
CA VAL A 38 15.48 -10.22 -1.53
C VAL A 38 15.80 -8.98 -0.69
N LYS A 39 15.01 -7.91 -0.80
CA LYS A 39 15.15 -6.70 0.05
C LYS A 39 14.90 -7.00 1.53
N LEU A 40 13.92 -7.85 1.83
CA LEU A 40 13.64 -8.27 3.20
C LEU A 40 14.83 -9.06 3.79
N TYR A 41 15.36 -10.01 3.02
CA TYR A 41 16.49 -10.85 3.46
C TYR A 41 17.76 -10.03 3.68
N THR A 42 18.05 -9.10 2.78
CA THR A 42 19.24 -8.22 2.89
C THR A 42 19.15 -7.26 4.08
N LYS A 43 17.94 -6.81 4.44
CA LYS A 43 17.70 -5.92 5.59
C LYS A 43 17.33 -6.62 6.89
N ARG A 44 17.42 -7.96 6.96
CA ARG A 44 17.02 -8.76 8.14
C ARG A 44 17.63 -8.33 9.48
N GLY A 45 18.81 -7.73 9.46
CA GLY A 45 19.46 -7.20 10.67
C GLY A 45 18.84 -5.90 11.22
N GLU A 46 18.10 -5.16 10.39
CA GLU A 46 17.44 -3.89 10.75
C GLU A 46 15.94 -4.08 11.04
N LEU A 47 15.39 -5.26 10.76
CA LEU A 47 13.96 -5.55 10.78
C LEU A 47 13.40 -5.89 12.18
N GLU A 48 14.21 -5.83 13.24
CA GLU A 48 13.75 -6.03 14.63
C GLU A 48 12.68 -5.00 15.06
N SER A 49 12.58 -3.86 14.35
CA SER A 49 11.59 -2.82 14.63
C SER A 49 10.28 -2.93 13.83
N VAL A 50 10.12 -3.92 12.95
CA VAL A 50 8.89 -4.05 12.14
C VAL A 50 7.80 -4.75 12.95
N ILE A 51 6.81 -3.96 13.39
CA ILE A 51 5.69 -4.40 14.21
C ILE A 51 4.79 -5.43 13.47
N ASN A 52 4.68 -5.33 12.14
CA ASN A 52 3.89 -6.25 11.32
C ASN A 52 4.56 -6.50 9.96
N ILE A 53 5.17 -7.68 9.82
CA ILE A 53 5.92 -8.06 8.61
C ILE A 53 5.02 -8.34 7.40
N GLU A 54 3.81 -8.87 7.61
CA GLU A 54 2.86 -9.11 6.52
C GLU A 54 2.43 -7.79 5.89
N SER A 55 2.11 -6.78 6.70
CA SER A 55 1.78 -5.42 6.21
C SER A 55 2.94 -4.81 5.41
N TYR A 56 4.18 -5.02 5.87
CA TYR A 56 5.36 -4.58 5.15
C TYR A 56 5.48 -5.24 3.77
N LEU A 57 5.21 -6.55 3.67
CA LEU A 57 5.27 -7.29 2.41
C LEU A 57 4.25 -6.76 1.39
N TYR A 58 2.99 -6.57 1.80
CA TYR A 58 1.95 -6.04 0.90
C TYR A 58 2.26 -4.62 0.41
N VAL A 59 2.69 -3.73 1.31
CA VAL A 59 3.07 -2.35 0.94
C VAL A 59 4.28 -2.36 0.01
N SER A 60 5.29 -3.18 0.30
CA SER A 60 6.50 -3.28 -0.52
C SER A 60 6.19 -3.82 -1.92
N LEU A 61 5.33 -4.82 -2.02
CA LEU A 61 4.89 -5.38 -3.30
C LEU A 61 4.11 -4.35 -4.13
N ARG A 62 3.13 -3.68 -3.52
CA ARG A 62 2.37 -2.62 -4.20
C ARG A 62 3.28 -1.51 -4.70
N ASN A 63 4.24 -1.08 -3.89
CA ASN A 63 5.21 -0.05 -4.28
C ASN A 63 6.09 -0.52 -5.45
N ARG A 64 6.57 -1.78 -5.41
CA ARG A 64 7.40 -2.33 -6.49
C ARG A 64 6.65 -2.40 -7.81
N ILE A 65 5.41 -2.89 -7.80
CA ILE A 65 4.53 -2.93 -8.97
C ILE A 65 4.31 -1.52 -9.54
N ASN A 66 4.02 -0.54 -8.68
CA ASN A 66 3.84 0.85 -9.12
C ASN A 66 5.12 1.46 -9.71
N ASP A 67 6.28 1.12 -9.15
CA ASP A 67 7.56 1.60 -9.68
C ASP A 67 7.87 1.01 -11.06
N GLU A 68 7.54 -0.27 -11.29
CA GLU A 68 7.64 -0.91 -12.62
C GLU A 68 6.71 -0.24 -13.64
N PHE A 69 5.45 0.03 -13.26
CA PHE A 69 4.54 0.78 -14.14
C PHE A 69 5.08 2.16 -14.50
N ARG A 70 5.69 2.87 -13.55
CA ARG A 70 6.31 4.17 -13.81
C ARG A 70 7.52 4.06 -14.74
N HIS A 71 8.36 3.04 -14.57
CA HIS A 71 9.49 2.81 -15.46
C HIS A 71 9.01 2.53 -16.88
N ASN A 72 8.00 1.68 -17.04
CA ASN A 72 7.38 1.42 -18.35
C ASN A 72 6.69 2.66 -18.93
N THR A 73 6.07 3.52 -18.11
CA THR A 73 5.46 4.78 -18.59
C THR A 73 6.52 5.78 -19.08
N HIS A 74 7.71 5.79 -18.50
CA HIS A 74 8.82 6.65 -18.96
C HIS A 74 9.54 6.10 -20.21
N VAL A 75 9.38 4.81 -20.54
CA VAL A 75 9.95 4.20 -21.75
C VAL A 75 8.95 4.20 -22.92
N CYS A 76 7.64 4.19 -22.62
CA CYS A 76 6.58 4.11 -23.62
C CYS A 76 5.73 5.38 -23.65
N ASP A 77 6.21 6.41 -24.33
CA ASP A 77 5.40 7.57 -24.73
C ASP A 77 4.54 7.22 -25.96
N ASN A 78 3.82 6.09 -25.90
CA ASN A 78 2.80 5.67 -26.86
C ASN A 78 1.97 4.51 -26.27
N GLU A 79 0.65 4.64 -26.43
CA GLU A 79 -0.40 3.65 -26.14
C GLU A 79 -0.95 3.64 -24.70
N ILE A 80 -1.78 4.67 -24.44
CA ILE A 80 -2.92 4.54 -23.53
C ILE A 80 -3.82 3.44 -24.10
N ASN A 81 -3.83 2.27 -23.46
CA ASN A 81 -4.96 1.36 -23.55
C ASN A 81 -5.64 1.33 -22.17
N ASP A 82 -6.59 2.25 -22.05
CA ASP A 82 -7.73 2.10 -21.17
C ASP A 82 -8.45 0.78 -21.52
N ASN A 83 -9.08 0.13 -20.55
CA ASN A 83 -9.76 -1.18 -20.61
C ASN A 83 -8.86 -2.42 -20.40
N ASN A 84 -8.76 -2.90 -19.16
CA ASN A 84 -8.93 -4.33 -18.80
C ASN A 84 -8.85 -4.60 -17.29
N VAL A 85 -9.59 -3.84 -16.46
CA VAL A 85 -9.93 -4.33 -15.12
C VAL A 85 -11.14 -5.24 -15.25
N LYS A 86 -10.91 -6.53 -15.54
CA LYS A 86 -11.91 -7.57 -15.30
C LYS A 86 -11.83 -8.00 -13.84
N PRO A 87 -12.94 -8.02 -13.09
CA PRO A 87 -12.95 -8.63 -11.76
C PRO A 87 -12.93 -10.15 -11.93
N LEU A 88 -11.77 -10.78 -11.72
CA LEU A 88 -11.69 -12.21 -11.47
C LEU A 88 -12.04 -12.44 -10.00
N PHE A 89 -13.34 -12.56 -9.73
CA PHE A 89 -13.83 -13.24 -8.54
C PHE A 89 -13.66 -14.74 -8.80
N ASP A 90 -12.63 -15.34 -8.22
CA ASP A 90 -12.62 -16.78 -7.98
C ASP A 90 -12.39 -17.03 -6.48
N SER A 91 -13.51 -17.39 -5.84
CA SER A 91 -13.67 -18.33 -4.75
C SER A 91 -12.48 -18.56 -3.80
N GLU A 92 -12.39 -17.71 -2.77
CA GLU A 92 -12.20 -18.23 -1.42
C GLU A 92 -13.50 -17.99 -0.66
N THR A 93 -13.97 -18.98 0.10
CA THR A 93 -15.05 -18.82 1.07
C THR A 93 -14.65 -17.74 2.08
N TYR A 94 -15.04 -16.49 1.80
CA TYR A 94 -14.86 -15.39 2.71
C TYR A 94 -15.79 -15.60 3.90
N ASP A 95 -15.22 -15.75 5.09
CA ASP A 95 -15.98 -15.67 6.34
C ASP A 95 -16.75 -14.35 6.37
N MET A 96 -18.08 -14.43 6.42
CA MET A 96 -18.95 -13.25 6.46
C MET A 96 -18.61 -12.33 7.64
N GLU A 97 -18.19 -12.89 8.78
CA GLU A 97 -17.70 -12.12 9.93
C GLU A 97 -16.44 -11.31 9.59
N ARG A 98 -15.53 -11.85 8.78
CA ARG A 98 -14.30 -11.17 8.38
C ARG A 98 -14.58 -10.03 7.41
N ILE A 99 -15.55 -10.19 6.50
CA ILE A 99 -16.02 -9.13 5.61
C ILE A 99 -16.68 -8.00 6.43
N GLU A 100 -17.53 -8.34 7.39
CA GLU A 100 -18.20 -7.35 8.24
C GLU A 100 -17.20 -6.57 9.10
N GLU A 101 -16.18 -7.25 9.66
CA GLU A 101 -15.09 -6.58 10.36
C GLU A 101 -14.27 -5.67 9.46
N GLU A 102 -13.90 -6.12 8.26
CA GLU A 102 -13.16 -5.31 7.29
C GLU A 102 -13.97 -4.09 6.83
N GLN A 103 -15.27 -4.26 6.58
CA GLN A 103 -16.18 -3.17 6.23
C GLN A 103 -16.32 -2.16 7.39
N LYS A 104 -16.45 -2.65 8.63
CA LYS A 104 -16.52 -1.79 9.83
C LYS A 104 -15.21 -1.01 10.03
N LYS A 105 -14.06 -1.64 9.83
CA LYS A 105 -12.73 -1.00 9.87
C LYS A 105 -12.58 0.07 8.77
N ASN A 106 -13.01 -0.24 7.54
CA ASN A 106 -12.96 0.69 6.41
C ASN A 106 -13.87 1.90 6.60
N ASN A 107 -15.09 1.70 7.11
CA ASN A 107 -16.03 2.78 7.41
C ASN A 107 -15.46 3.70 8.51
N THR A 108 -14.90 3.12 9.56
CA THR A 108 -14.27 3.86 10.67
C THR A 108 -13.09 4.71 10.20
N LEU A 109 -12.20 4.16 9.36
CA LEU A 109 -11.09 4.91 8.77
C LEU A 109 -11.57 6.06 7.89
N THR A 110 -12.62 5.83 7.10
CA THR A 110 -13.22 6.87 6.24
C THR A 110 -13.74 8.04 7.08
N GLU A 111 -14.38 7.77 8.21
CA GLU A 111 -14.82 8.81 9.14
C GLU A 111 -13.64 9.58 9.77
N TYR A 112 -12.53 8.90 10.08
CA TYR A 112 -11.32 9.58 10.57
C TYR A 112 -10.69 10.48 9.53
N VAL A 113 -10.64 10.05 8.27
CA VAL A 113 -10.12 10.87 7.18
C VAL A 113 -10.98 12.12 6.98
N LYS A 114 -12.32 12.01 7.07
CA LYS A 114 -13.21 13.19 7.02
C LYS A 114 -12.93 14.20 8.13
N CYS A 115 -12.43 13.75 9.29
CA CYS A 115 -12.07 14.60 10.42
C CYS A 115 -10.70 15.32 10.25
N LEU A 116 -9.97 15.06 9.16
CA LEU A 116 -8.74 15.78 8.83
C LEU A 116 -9.05 17.11 8.12
N SER A 117 -8.12 18.06 8.18
CA SER A 117 -8.23 19.29 7.35
C SER A 117 -8.15 18.97 5.85
N PRO A 118 -8.68 19.82 4.95
CA PRO A 118 -8.66 19.55 3.50
C PRO A 118 -7.25 19.24 2.96
N ARG A 119 -6.22 19.96 3.42
CA ARG A 119 -4.82 19.69 3.04
C ARG A 119 -4.30 18.34 3.54
N GLN A 120 -4.70 17.93 4.73
CA GLN A 120 -4.32 16.63 5.29
C GLN A 120 -5.04 15.48 4.56
N GLN A 121 -6.31 15.65 4.20
CA GLN A 121 -7.04 14.69 3.37
C GLN A 121 -6.37 14.55 2.00
N GLN A 122 -6.03 15.68 1.37
CA GLN A 122 -5.40 15.70 0.05
C GLN A 122 -4.06 14.96 0.05
N ILE A 123 -3.16 15.21 1.01
CA ILE A 123 -1.87 14.51 1.05
C ILE A 123 -2.03 13.01 1.31
N ILE A 124 -2.99 12.61 2.15
CA ILE A 124 -3.29 11.20 2.43
C ILE A 124 -3.80 10.50 1.18
N LYS A 125 -4.70 11.15 0.42
CA LYS A 125 -5.20 10.63 -0.85
C LYS A 125 -4.07 10.50 -1.87
N LEU A 126 -3.30 11.57 -2.09
CA LEU A 126 -2.22 11.56 -3.07
C LEU A 126 -1.18 10.46 -2.78
N TYR A 127 -0.84 10.28 -1.51
CA TYR A 127 0.18 9.30 -1.11
C TYR A 127 -0.35 7.87 -1.04
N TYR A 128 -1.45 7.60 -0.34
CA TYR A 128 -1.91 6.23 -0.10
C TYR A 128 -2.87 5.69 -1.16
N ILE A 129 -3.65 6.56 -1.78
CA ILE A 129 -4.64 6.16 -2.79
C ILE A 129 -4.00 6.26 -4.18
N GLU A 130 -3.51 7.44 -4.54
CA GLU A 130 -2.92 7.72 -5.85
C GLU A 130 -1.43 7.35 -5.94
N GLN A 131 -0.84 6.88 -4.83
CA GLN A 131 0.51 6.30 -4.78
C GLN A 131 1.63 7.25 -5.25
N ARG A 132 1.41 8.57 -5.24
CA ARG A 132 2.34 9.59 -5.73
C ARG A 132 3.62 9.66 -4.89
N LYS A 133 4.77 9.88 -5.54
CA LYS A 133 6.03 10.15 -4.84
C LYS A 133 5.99 11.53 -4.20
N TYR A 134 6.77 11.75 -3.15
CA TYR A 134 6.80 13.04 -2.47
C TYR A 134 7.16 14.20 -3.40
N ASP A 135 8.01 13.97 -4.40
CA ASP A 135 8.35 15.00 -5.40
C ASP A 135 7.14 15.37 -6.25
N ASP A 136 6.35 14.40 -6.73
CA ASP A 136 5.10 14.65 -7.46
C ASP A 136 4.09 15.41 -6.57
N ILE A 137 4.00 15.03 -5.29
CA ILE A 137 3.12 15.68 -4.32
C ILE A 137 3.55 17.14 -4.10
N CYS A 138 4.85 17.44 -4.09
CA CYS A 138 5.34 18.81 -4.03
C CYS A 138 4.79 19.65 -5.19
N GLN A 139 4.87 19.11 -6.41
CA GLN A 139 4.38 19.78 -7.61
C GLN A 139 2.87 19.98 -7.58
N ILE A 140 2.11 18.93 -7.23
CA ILE A 140 0.64 18.97 -7.18
C ILE A 140 0.14 19.94 -6.10
N MET A 141 0.79 19.98 -4.94
CA MET A 141 0.35 20.80 -3.81
C MET A 141 0.99 22.20 -3.78
N GLY A 142 1.95 22.48 -4.65
CA GLY A 142 2.68 23.75 -4.70
C GLY A 142 3.45 24.06 -3.41
N ILE A 143 4.00 23.04 -2.73
CA ILE A 143 4.74 23.18 -1.48
C ILE A 143 6.08 22.45 -1.54
N ASN A 144 7.04 22.86 -0.73
CA ASN A 144 8.36 22.21 -0.69
C ASN A 144 8.33 20.83 -0.03
N TYR A 145 9.37 20.03 -0.29
CA TYR A 145 9.51 18.65 0.20
C TYR A 145 9.45 18.52 1.72
N GLN A 146 10.06 19.46 2.46
CA GLN A 146 9.97 19.48 3.92
C GLN A 146 8.53 19.70 4.38
N SER A 147 7.76 20.56 3.69
CA SER A 147 6.36 20.84 3.99
C SER A 147 5.47 19.64 3.69
N VAL A 148 5.73 18.90 2.60
CA VAL A 148 5.07 17.61 2.30
C VAL A 148 5.31 16.62 3.45
N ARG A 149 6.57 16.41 3.85
CA ARG A 149 6.90 15.51 4.97
C ARG A 149 6.25 15.92 6.28
N ASN A 150 6.29 17.21 6.62
CA ASN A 150 5.68 17.74 7.84
C ASN A 150 4.15 17.62 7.82
N LEU A 151 3.53 17.85 6.66
CA LEU A 151 2.08 17.70 6.50
C LEU A 151 1.69 16.23 6.61
N MET A 152 2.42 15.33 5.96
CA MET A 152 2.20 13.88 6.01
C MET A 152 2.29 13.36 7.45
N HIS A 153 3.36 13.71 8.16
CA HIS A 153 3.57 13.31 9.55
C HIS A 153 2.43 13.80 10.45
N ARG A 154 2.02 15.06 10.32
CA ARG A 154 0.88 15.62 11.08
C ARG A 154 -0.44 14.93 10.76
N SER A 155 -0.68 14.57 9.50
CA SER A 155 -1.86 13.80 9.09
C SER A 155 -1.90 12.44 9.80
N LEU A 156 -0.77 11.71 9.79
CA LEU A 156 -0.68 10.40 10.44
C LEU A 156 -0.85 10.47 11.95
N LEU A 157 -0.23 11.47 12.62
CA LEU A 157 -0.44 11.68 14.06
C LEU A 157 -1.90 11.95 14.38
N ARG A 158 -2.59 12.73 13.54
CA ARG A 158 -4.02 13.03 13.73
C ARG A 158 -4.87 11.78 13.56
N LEU A 159 -4.62 10.96 12.53
CA LEU A 159 -5.32 9.68 12.35
C LEU A 159 -5.10 8.74 13.52
N ARG A 160 -3.86 8.63 14.02
CA ARG A 160 -3.55 7.79 15.19
C ARG A 160 -4.26 8.28 16.44
N PHE A 161 -4.33 9.59 16.65
CA PHE A 161 -5.09 10.17 17.76
C PHE A 161 -6.59 9.84 17.67
N LEU A 162 -7.18 9.94 16.47
CA LEU A 162 -8.60 9.62 16.27
C LEU A 162 -8.90 8.13 16.51
N ALA A 163 -8.01 7.23 16.06
CA ALA A 163 -8.12 5.80 16.30
C ALA A 163 -8.05 5.45 17.80
N ALA A 164 -7.03 5.96 18.51
CA ALA A 164 -6.85 5.70 19.95
C ALA A 164 -8.02 6.21 20.80
N ARG A 165 -8.68 7.30 20.40
CA ARG A 165 -9.84 7.84 21.12
C ARG A 165 -11.09 6.98 20.98
N ASN A 166 -11.20 6.20 19.90
CA ASN A 166 -12.35 5.34 19.63
C ASN A 166 -12.19 3.94 20.24
N GLU A 167 -10.96 3.52 20.54
CA GLU A 167 -10.69 2.28 21.29
C GLU A 167 -10.88 2.46 22.81
N ALA A 168 -10.95 3.70 23.29
CA ALA A 168 -11.13 4.04 24.71
C ALA A 168 -12.60 4.23 25.15
N VAL A 169 -13.55 3.96 24.25
CA VAL A 169 -15.01 4.04 24.46
C VAL A 169 -15.61 2.66 24.21
#